data_AF-A0A954L796-F1
#
_entry.id   AF-A0A954L796-F1
#
_cell.length_a   1.000
_cell.length_b   1.000
_cell.length_c   1.000
_cell.angle_alpha   90.00
_cell.angle_beta   90.00
_cell.angle_gamma   90.00
#
_symmetry.space_group_name_H-M   'P 1'
#
loop_
_entity.id
_entity.type
_entity.pdbx_description
1 polymer ?
#
loop_
_entity_poly.entity_id
_entity_poly.type
_entity_poly.pdbx_seq_one_letter_code
_entity_poly.pdbx_strand_id
1 'polypeptide(L)'
;LYVANDGDANQLWLNVPEQTRFVDDAPLAGVAYSMQGAPQAGMGVDAGDIDDDGDDDLVVAHLSGEANALYVNQGEGLFEDRAIAWSLQASSLPVTSFGAHFLDGDLDGDLDLAVVNGAVRLQHDLMRREGADPLLQTNQLFENDGGEFREITDQSGPDWASLNVGRGLAVGDVDNDGDHDLLITSNGGPARLLLGTASEHRHWIGLTLCDRAGHAGVTQALVRIEQPPDRILQRRSHTDGSYLSASDPRVLVGLGEMDAPCRVAVTWPNGASEAWEGLAADRYHDLQEGTGTVVTR
;
A
#
# COMPACT_ATOMS: atom_id res chain seq x y z
N LEU A 1 -10.43 8.39 -7.96
CA LEU A 1 -9.15 8.31 -8.70
C LEU A 1 -8.27 9.43 -8.19
N TYR A 2 -7.14 9.11 -7.57
CA TYR A 2 -6.16 10.09 -7.15
C TYR A 2 -5.01 10.15 -8.17
N VAL A 3 -4.47 11.33 -8.41
CA VAL A 3 -3.34 11.56 -9.31
C VAL A 3 -2.30 12.41 -8.60
N ALA A 4 -1.16 11.81 -8.30
CA ALA A 4 0.03 12.51 -7.83
C ALA A 4 0.72 13.20 -9.02
N ASN A 5 0.96 14.51 -8.92
CA ASN A 5 1.59 15.33 -9.96
C ASN A 5 2.97 15.79 -9.51
N ASP A 6 3.93 15.77 -10.44
CA ASP A 6 5.29 16.27 -10.18
C ASP A 6 5.34 17.81 -10.30
N GLY A 7 5.27 18.50 -9.16
CA GLY A 7 5.45 19.95 -9.05
C GLY A 7 4.20 20.79 -9.31
N ASP A 8 3.04 20.15 -9.51
CA ASP A 8 1.72 20.77 -9.63
C ASP A 8 0.78 20.23 -8.54
N ALA A 9 -0.42 20.82 -8.41
CA ALA A 9 -1.42 20.33 -7.46
C ALA A 9 -1.87 18.90 -7.80
N ASN A 10 -1.95 18.04 -6.80
CA ASN A 10 -2.52 16.70 -6.96
C ASN A 10 -4.03 16.78 -7.22
N GLN A 11 -4.59 15.74 -7.83
CA GLN A 11 -6.01 15.70 -8.21
C GLN A 11 -6.72 14.52 -7.55
N LEU A 12 -7.98 14.74 -7.17
CA LEU A 12 -8.87 13.71 -6.61
C LEU A 12 -10.17 13.76 -7.40
N TRP A 13 -10.25 12.91 -8.41
CA TRP A 13 -11.42 12.81 -9.27
C TRP A 13 -12.47 11.90 -8.61
N LEU A 14 -13.53 12.53 -8.11
CA LEU A 14 -14.69 11.86 -7.53
C LEU A 14 -15.78 11.69 -8.59
N ASN A 15 -16.32 10.48 -8.71
CA ASN A 15 -17.46 10.22 -9.59
C ASN A 15 -18.72 10.84 -8.97
N VAL A 16 -19.49 11.59 -9.75
CA VAL A 16 -20.81 12.11 -9.36
C VAL A 16 -21.86 11.28 -10.12
N PRO A 17 -22.39 10.19 -9.54
CA PRO A 17 -23.14 9.18 -10.27
C PRO A 17 -24.37 9.73 -10.99
N GLU A 18 -25.05 10.70 -10.37
CA GLU A 18 -26.27 11.32 -10.93
C GLU A 18 -25.98 12.21 -12.14
N GLN A 19 -24.72 12.57 -12.37
CA GLN A 19 -24.32 13.59 -13.35
C GLN A 19 -23.36 13.06 -14.42
N THR A 20 -23.00 11.77 -14.39
CA THR A 20 -22.08 11.13 -15.36
C THR A 20 -20.80 11.94 -15.59
N ARG A 21 -20.25 12.53 -14.53
CA ARG A 21 -19.05 13.38 -14.57
C ARG A 21 -18.17 13.12 -13.37
N PHE A 22 -16.89 13.44 -13.52
CA PHE A 22 -15.96 13.54 -12.42
C PHE A 22 -15.77 15.00 -12.01
N VAL A 23 -15.57 15.24 -10.73
CA VAL A 23 -15.18 16.53 -10.18
C VAL A 23 -13.85 16.34 -9.47
N ASP A 24 -12.90 17.24 -9.72
CA ASP A 24 -11.66 17.30 -8.96
C ASP A 24 -11.94 18.01 -7.63
N ASP A 25 -11.82 17.26 -6.54
CA ASP A 25 -12.11 17.74 -5.19
C ASP A 25 -10.86 17.83 -4.31
N ALA A 26 -9.66 17.55 -4.86
CA ALA A 26 -8.43 17.47 -4.06
C ALA A 26 -8.16 18.71 -3.19
N PRO A 27 -8.43 19.96 -3.63
CA PRO A 27 -8.22 21.13 -2.79
C PRO A 27 -9.15 21.20 -1.58
N LEU A 28 -10.40 20.75 -1.73
CA LEU A 28 -11.39 20.75 -0.65
C LEU A 28 -11.22 19.53 0.25
N ALA A 29 -10.83 18.40 -0.32
CA ALA A 29 -10.50 17.15 0.37
C ALA A 29 -9.18 17.22 1.17
N GLY A 30 -8.35 18.24 0.97
CA GLY A 30 -7.10 18.42 1.73
C GLY A 30 -5.88 17.70 1.17
N VAL A 31 -5.97 17.17 -0.06
CA VAL A 31 -4.95 16.29 -0.66
C VAL A 31 -4.26 16.86 -1.90
N ALA A 32 -4.52 18.14 -2.24
CA ALA A 32 -3.94 18.79 -3.42
C ALA A 32 -2.54 19.38 -3.20
N TYR A 33 -2.23 19.81 -1.98
CA TYR A 33 -1.04 20.60 -1.63
C TYR A 33 -0.45 20.13 -0.30
N SER A 34 0.77 20.56 0.00
CA SER A 34 1.37 20.39 1.32
C SER A 34 0.61 21.18 2.40
N MET A 35 0.91 20.92 3.68
CA MET A 35 0.44 21.72 4.81
C MET A 35 0.75 23.23 4.71
N GLN A 36 1.74 23.63 3.89
CA GLN A 36 2.08 25.04 3.65
C GLN A 36 1.37 25.62 2.41
N GLY A 37 0.49 24.84 1.76
CA GLY A 37 -0.22 25.24 0.55
C GLY A 37 0.66 25.28 -0.70
N ALA A 38 1.76 24.52 -0.72
CA ALA A 38 2.67 24.45 -1.85
C ALA A 38 2.45 23.14 -2.64
N PRO A 39 2.52 23.16 -3.98
CA PRO A 39 2.62 21.92 -4.74
C PRO A 39 3.95 21.22 -4.44
N GLN A 40 3.95 19.89 -4.55
CA GLN A 40 5.10 19.03 -4.27
C GLN A 40 5.37 18.12 -5.47
N ALA A 41 6.53 17.48 -5.50
CA ALA A 41 6.94 16.53 -6.52
C ALA A 41 6.31 15.15 -6.28
N GLY A 42 5.01 15.03 -6.49
CA GLY A 42 4.26 13.77 -6.35
C GLY A 42 4.72 12.71 -7.36
N MET A 43 5.17 11.57 -6.87
CA MET A 43 5.65 10.45 -7.69
C MET A 43 4.75 9.22 -7.53
N GLY A 44 5.13 8.24 -6.70
CA GLY A 44 4.28 7.09 -6.41
C GLY A 44 3.16 7.44 -5.44
N VAL A 45 2.04 6.74 -5.56
CA VAL A 45 0.91 6.82 -4.65
C VAL A 45 0.40 5.42 -4.37
N ASP A 46 -0.06 5.17 -3.16
CA ASP A 46 -0.85 3.99 -2.85
C ASP A 46 -2.03 4.31 -1.94
N ALA A 47 -2.99 3.41 -1.86
CA ALA A 47 -4.20 3.56 -1.06
C ALA A 47 -4.51 2.31 -0.22
N GLY A 48 -4.88 2.51 1.04
CA GLY A 48 -5.22 1.42 1.96
C GLY A 48 -5.78 1.98 3.26
N ASP A 49 -6.53 1.16 3.99
CA ASP A 49 -7.14 1.49 5.29
C ASP A 49 -6.10 1.26 6.40
N ILE A 50 -5.32 2.29 6.74
CA ILE A 50 -4.12 2.16 7.58
C ILE A 50 -4.39 2.34 9.08
N ASP A 51 -5.56 2.84 9.46
CA ASP A 51 -6.05 2.88 10.85
C ASP A 51 -7.23 1.95 11.13
N ASP A 52 -7.55 1.03 10.22
CA ASP A 52 -8.64 0.05 10.33
C ASP A 52 -10.02 0.73 10.59
N ASP A 53 -10.25 1.94 10.06
CA ASP A 53 -11.48 2.72 10.28
C ASP A 53 -12.58 2.47 9.23
N GLY A 54 -12.24 1.74 8.17
CA GLY A 54 -13.16 1.30 7.14
C GLY A 54 -13.19 2.17 5.90
N ASP A 55 -12.33 3.17 5.77
CA ASP A 55 -12.11 3.92 4.54
C ASP A 55 -10.64 3.90 4.06
N ASP A 56 -10.37 4.36 2.83
CA ASP A 56 -9.01 4.26 2.27
C ASP A 56 -8.24 5.57 2.51
N ASP A 57 -7.04 5.44 3.04
CA ASP A 57 -6.03 6.49 3.20
C ASP A 57 -5.07 6.52 2.01
N LEU A 58 -4.20 7.54 1.94
CA LEU A 58 -3.24 7.68 0.86
C LEU A 58 -1.83 7.95 1.37
N VAL A 59 -0.84 7.32 0.74
CA VAL A 59 0.56 7.74 0.82
C VAL A 59 1.00 8.34 -0.51
N VAL A 60 1.76 9.43 -0.47
CA VAL A 60 2.37 10.03 -1.68
C VAL A 60 3.87 10.19 -1.48
N ALA A 61 4.63 9.58 -2.38
CA ALA A 61 6.08 9.67 -2.43
C ALA A 61 6.54 11.00 -3.02
N HIS A 62 7.54 11.63 -2.38
CA HIS A 62 8.02 12.96 -2.73
C HIS A 62 9.54 13.05 -2.90
N LEU A 63 9.99 14.19 -3.41
CA LEU A 63 11.40 14.52 -3.64
C LEU A 63 12.11 14.86 -2.32
N SER A 64 13.41 14.54 -2.21
CA SER A 64 14.22 14.96 -1.07
C SER A 64 14.07 16.47 -0.77
N GLY A 65 13.77 16.81 0.49
CA GLY A 65 13.40 18.16 0.93
C GLY A 65 11.89 18.38 1.03
N GLU A 66 11.09 17.46 0.48
CA GLU A 66 9.64 17.35 0.59
C GLU A 66 9.36 15.96 1.18
N ALA A 67 8.88 15.90 2.43
CA ALA A 67 8.59 14.61 3.04
C ALA A 67 7.43 13.92 2.32
N ASN A 68 7.41 12.58 2.36
CA ASN A 68 6.27 11.82 1.89
C ASN A 68 5.02 12.26 2.66
N ALA A 69 3.90 12.42 1.95
CA ALA A 69 2.62 12.76 2.58
C ALA A 69 1.89 11.47 2.99
N LEU A 70 1.19 11.54 4.12
CA LEU A 70 0.32 10.47 4.62
C LEU A 70 -1.05 11.09 4.89
N TYR A 71 -1.94 10.98 3.92
CA TYR A 71 -3.28 11.54 4.01
C TYR A 71 -4.22 10.51 4.62
N VAL A 72 -4.53 10.69 5.91
CA VAL A 72 -5.49 9.85 6.62
C VAL A 72 -6.87 10.44 6.41
N ASN A 73 -7.77 9.67 5.81
CA ASN A 73 -9.14 10.04 5.57
C ASN A 73 -9.89 10.05 6.91
N GLN A 74 -10.82 10.97 7.06
CA GLN A 74 -11.58 11.20 8.30
C GLN A 74 -13.07 10.92 8.06
N GLY A 75 -13.36 10.10 7.05
CA GLY A 75 -14.69 9.94 6.49
C GLY A 75 -15.04 10.96 5.39
N GLU A 76 -15.96 10.55 4.53
CA GLU A 76 -16.55 11.36 3.46
C GLU A 76 -15.54 11.96 2.45
N GLY A 77 -14.29 11.46 2.44
CA GLY A 77 -13.24 11.93 1.54
C GLY A 77 -12.57 13.23 1.99
N LEU A 78 -12.59 13.52 3.29
CA LEU A 78 -11.83 14.61 3.90
C LEU A 78 -10.57 14.04 4.56
N PHE A 79 -9.40 14.50 4.13
CA PHE A 79 -8.14 13.94 4.58
C PHE A 79 -7.34 14.93 5.44
N GLU A 80 -6.57 14.38 6.38
CA GLU A 80 -5.56 15.08 7.16
C GLU A 80 -4.17 14.53 6.83
N ASP A 81 -3.20 15.41 6.56
CA ASP A 81 -1.80 15.00 6.45
C ASP A 81 -1.21 14.67 7.83
N ARG A 82 -1.11 13.38 8.14
CA ARG A 82 -0.62 12.83 9.40
C ARG A 82 0.86 12.47 9.38
N ALA A 83 1.61 12.77 8.31
CA ALA A 83 3.01 12.33 8.19
C ALA A 83 3.90 12.75 9.38
N ILE A 84 3.64 13.92 10.00
CA ILE A 84 4.34 14.34 11.23
C ILE A 84 3.82 13.59 12.45
N ALA A 85 2.50 13.53 12.60
CA ALA A 85 1.84 12.97 13.77
C ALA A 85 2.14 11.48 13.92
N TRP A 86 2.33 10.77 12.80
CA TRP A 86 2.59 9.34 12.74
C TRP A 86 4.07 9.04 12.43
N SER A 87 4.98 9.96 12.74
CA SER A 87 6.43 9.74 12.70
C SER A 87 7.07 9.40 11.33
N LEU A 88 6.34 9.54 10.22
CA LEU A 88 6.84 9.27 8.86
C LEU A 88 7.72 10.39 8.28
N GLN A 89 7.46 11.65 8.64
CA GLN A 89 8.04 12.82 7.98
C GLN A 89 9.57 12.86 8.07
N ALA A 90 10.13 12.65 9.27
CA ALA A 90 11.54 12.88 9.53
C ALA A 90 12.44 11.92 8.73
N SER A 91 12.00 10.67 8.61
CA SER A 91 12.70 9.61 7.87
C SER A 91 12.61 9.75 6.35
N SER A 92 11.48 10.25 5.83
CA SER A 92 11.28 10.40 4.37
C SER A 92 11.85 11.71 3.82
N LEU A 93 11.93 12.78 4.61
CA LEU A 93 12.44 14.10 4.18
C LEU A 93 13.82 14.10 3.49
N PRO A 94 14.84 13.33 3.91
CA PRO A 94 16.18 13.39 3.31
C PRO A 94 16.32 12.61 1.98
N VAL A 95 15.36 11.75 1.61
CA VAL A 95 15.47 10.85 0.45
C VAL A 95 14.51 11.24 -0.67
N THR A 96 14.77 10.77 -1.89
CA THR A 96 13.83 10.90 -3.02
C THR A 96 13.07 9.59 -3.20
N SER A 97 11.80 9.60 -2.84
CA SER A 97 10.91 8.45 -2.87
C SER A 97 10.26 8.29 -4.24
N PHE A 98 10.11 7.06 -4.72
CA PHE A 98 9.37 6.75 -5.95
C PHE A 98 8.23 5.76 -5.67
N GLY A 99 8.47 4.47 -5.83
CA GLY A 99 7.48 3.45 -5.49
C GLY A 99 7.20 3.46 -3.99
N ALA A 100 5.91 3.47 -3.64
CA ALA A 100 5.40 3.36 -2.28
C ALA A 100 4.23 2.40 -2.32
N HIS A 101 4.13 1.49 -1.34
CA HIS A 101 3.07 0.50 -1.28
C HIS A 101 2.77 0.14 0.17
N PHE A 102 1.48 0.07 0.52
CA PHE A 102 1.03 -0.46 1.81
C PHE A 102 0.98 -1.99 1.75
N LEU A 103 1.45 -2.66 2.79
CA LEU A 103 1.40 -4.12 2.89
C LEU A 103 1.35 -4.53 4.36
N ASP A 104 0.98 -5.77 4.66
CA ASP A 104 1.02 -6.32 6.01
C ASP A 104 2.32 -7.13 6.17
N GLY A 105 3.45 -6.42 6.30
CA GLY A 105 4.78 -6.99 6.04
C GLY A 105 5.22 -8.00 7.08
N ASP A 106 4.71 -7.87 8.30
CA ASP A 106 4.98 -8.80 9.39
C ASP A 106 3.80 -9.73 9.69
N LEU A 107 2.67 -9.64 8.96
CA LEU A 107 1.46 -10.44 9.11
C LEU A 107 0.73 -10.26 10.45
N ASP A 108 0.76 -9.08 11.06
CA ASP A 108 -0.01 -8.77 12.27
C ASP A 108 -1.41 -8.20 12.03
N GLY A 109 -1.73 -7.91 10.77
CA GLY A 109 -3.03 -7.41 10.33
C GLY A 109 -3.08 -5.90 10.12
N ASP A 110 -2.12 -5.12 10.60
CA ASP A 110 -2.02 -3.71 10.23
C ASP A 110 -1.28 -3.51 8.89
N LEU A 111 -1.37 -2.29 8.34
CA LEU A 111 -0.70 -1.95 7.09
C LEU A 111 0.58 -1.16 7.38
N ASP A 112 1.71 -1.79 7.09
CA ASP A 112 3.05 -1.24 6.97
C ASP A 112 3.22 -0.46 5.66
N LEU A 113 4.35 0.24 5.54
CA LEU A 113 4.70 1.00 4.35
C LEU A 113 6.09 0.64 3.83
N ALA A 114 6.15 0.13 2.60
CA ALA A 114 7.38 -0.03 1.84
C ALA A 114 7.58 1.15 0.87
N VAL A 115 8.78 1.72 0.85
CA VAL A 115 9.15 2.82 -0.07
C VAL A 115 10.50 2.53 -0.72
N VAL A 116 10.58 2.63 -2.04
CA VAL A 116 11.83 2.54 -2.79
C VAL A 116 12.34 3.91 -3.19
N ASN A 117 13.64 4.13 -2.99
CA ASN A 117 14.24 5.45 -3.10
C ASN A 117 15.33 5.48 -4.16
N GLY A 118 15.56 6.65 -4.75
CA GLY A 118 16.66 6.85 -5.66
C GLY A 118 16.73 8.28 -6.13
N ALA A 119 17.85 8.95 -5.86
CA ALA A 119 17.95 10.39 -6.07
C ALA A 119 17.80 10.78 -7.55
N VAL A 120 17.32 12.01 -7.77
CA VAL A 120 17.35 12.70 -9.07
C VAL A 120 18.33 13.87 -9.07
N ARG A 121 18.92 14.17 -7.91
CA ARG A 121 20.00 15.16 -7.72
C ARG A 121 21.24 14.44 -7.19
N LEU A 122 22.41 14.87 -7.65
CA LEU A 122 23.68 14.26 -7.25
C LEU A 122 23.89 14.37 -5.73
N GLN A 123 24.13 13.24 -5.08
CA GLN A 123 24.42 13.15 -3.66
C GLN A 123 25.89 13.49 -3.41
N HIS A 124 26.14 14.65 -2.80
CA HIS A 124 27.49 15.20 -2.62
C HIS A 124 28.45 14.24 -1.88
N ASP A 125 27.95 13.45 -0.93
CA ASP A 125 28.79 12.52 -0.17
C ASP A 125 29.21 11.29 -1.00
N LEU A 126 28.37 10.86 -1.95
CA LEU A 126 28.71 9.79 -2.89
C LEU A 126 29.63 10.28 -4.01
N MET A 127 29.51 11.54 -4.44
CA MET A 127 30.44 12.14 -5.41
C MET A 127 31.90 12.11 -4.96
N ARG A 128 32.17 12.05 -3.65
CA ARG A 128 33.53 11.95 -3.10
C ARG A 128 34.07 10.51 -3.06
N ARG A 129 33.22 9.50 -3.29
CA ARG A 129 33.59 8.09 -3.29
C ARG A 129 33.88 7.65 -4.72
N GLU A 130 35.10 7.21 -4.98
CA GLU A 130 35.51 6.76 -6.31
C GLU A 130 34.66 5.56 -6.78
N GLY A 131 34.06 5.67 -7.96
CA GLY A 131 33.24 4.61 -8.58
C GLY A 131 31.82 4.46 -8.03
N ALA A 132 31.39 5.27 -7.06
CA ALA A 132 30.01 5.26 -6.58
C ALA A 132 29.09 6.03 -7.54
N ASP A 133 27.93 5.47 -7.87
CA ASP A 133 26.86 6.23 -8.53
C ASP A 133 26.30 7.26 -7.54
N PRO A 134 26.38 8.57 -7.84
CA PRO A 134 25.95 9.64 -6.94
C PRO A 134 24.43 9.73 -6.79
N LEU A 135 23.64 8.87 -7.43
CA LEU A 135 22.18 8.85 -7.30
C LEU A 135 21.66 7.77 -6.35
N LEU A 136 22.55 6.93 -5.81
CA LEU A 136 22.15 5.83 -4.95
C LEU A 136 21.55 6.32 -3.62
N GLN A 137 20.44 5.69 -3.21
CA GLN A 137 19.81 5.86 -1.91
C GLN A 137 19.37 4.50 -1.35
N THR A 138 19.12 4.45 -0.05
CA THR A 138 18.59 3.26 0.63
C THR A 138 17.06 3.28 0.52
N ASN A 139 16.43 2.12 0.29
CA ASN A 139 14.97 1.98 0.40
C ASN A 139 14.55 2.06 1.88
N GLN A 140 13.25 2.16 2.15
CA GLN A 140 12.74 2.25 3.51
C GLN A 140 11.57 1.28 3.70
N LEU A 141 11.56 0.61 4.85
CA LEU A 141 10.40 -0.13 5.33
C LEU A 141 9.98 0.47 6.67
N PHE A 142 8.70 0.74 6.82
CA PHE A 142 8.11 1.29 8.03
C PHE A 142 7.08 0.32 8.58
N GLU A 143 7.29 -0.11 9.81
CA GLU A 143 6.29 -0.85 10.59
C GLU A 143 5.26 0.15 11.11
N ASN A 144 3.97 -0.15 10.95
CA ASN A 144 2.91 0.58 11.62
C ASN A 144 2.65 -0.04 13.00
N ASP A 145 2.18 0.76 13.95
CA ASP A 145 1.67 0.25 15.24
C ASP A 145 0.55 1.18 15.68
N GLY A 146 -0.64 0.96 15.11
CA GLY A 146 -1.84 1.74 15.42
C GLY A 146 -1.71 3.24 15.12
N GLY A 147 -1.04 3.59 14.02
CA GLY A 147 -0.85 4.96 13.57
C GLY A 147 0.46 5.62 14.02
N GLU A 148 1.46 4.83 14.40
CA GLU A 148 2.82 5.32 14.68
C GLU A 148 3.82 4.54 13.81
N PHE A 149 4.34 5.18 12.75
CA PHE A 149 5.33 4.51 11.91
C PHE A 149 6.71 4.48 12.55
N ARG A 150 7.34 3.31 12.50
CA ARG A 150 8.72 3.08 12.88
C ARG A 150 9.52 2.61 11.68
N GLU A 151 10.59 3.32 11.33
CA GLU A 151 11.49 2.84 10.29
C GLU A 151 12.24 1.59 10.77
N ILE A 152 12.04 0.47 10.06
CA ILE A 152 12.62 -0.84 10.37
C ILE A 152 13.60 -1.34 9.31
N THR A 153 13.98 -0.50 8.35
CA THR A 153 14.91 -0.81 7.23
C THR A 153 16.13 -1.65 7.64
N ASP A 154 16.79 -1.29 8.75
CA ASP A 154 18.00 -1.98 9.22
C ASP A 154 17.72 -3.37 9.85
N GLN A 155 16.46 -3.67 10.17
CA GLN A 155 16.00 -4.91 10.80
C GLN A 155 15.38 -5.87 9.76
N SER A 156 14.99 -5.37 8.58
CA SER A 156 14.28 -6.12 7.54
C SER A 156 15.19 -6.94 6.61
N GLY A 157 16.48 -7.03 6.92
CA GLY A 157 17.45 -7.79 6.15
C GLY A 157 18.37 -6.93 5.25
N PRO A 158 19.47 -7.52 4.76
CA PRO A 158 20.56 -6.75 4.13
C PRO A 158 20.18 -6.10 2.79
N ASP A 159 19.19 -6.64 2.08
CA ASP A 159 18.77 -6.12 0.79
C ASP A 159 17.93 -4.83 0.89
N TRP A 160 17.24 -4.60 2.02
CA TRP A 160 16.56 -3.34 2.29
C TRP A 160 17.53 -2.18 2.48
N ALA A 161 18.61 -2.42 3.23
CA ALA A 161 19.70 -1.48 3.44
C ALA A 161 20.59 -1.28 2.18
N SER A 162 20.29 -1.97 1.09
CA SER A 162 21.09 -1.88 -0.12
C SER A 162 20.84 -0.58 -0.88
N LEU A 163 21.94 -0.02 -1.40
CA LEU A 163 21.91 1.18 -2.21
C LEU A 163 21.47 0.86 -3.64
N ASN A 164 20.47 1.60 -4.14
CA ASN A 164 20.01 1.52 -5.52
C ASN A 164 19.45 2.89 -5.99
N VAL A 165 19.06 2.96 -7.27
CA VAL A 165 18.27 4.08 -7.81
C VAL A 165 16.86 3.54 -8.05
N GLY A 166 16.17 3.21 -6.96
CA GLY A 166 14.85 2.58 -6.94
C GLY A 166 13.79 3.42 -7.66
N ARG A 167 12.90 2.76 -8.39
CA ARG A 167 11.79 3.40 -9.12
C ARG A 167 10.49 2.66 -8.87
N GLY A 168 10.35 1.47 -9.46
CA GLY A 168 9.15 0.67 -9.30
C GLY A 168 9.25 -0.26 -8.10
N LEU A 169 8.11 -0.45 -7.44
CA LEU A 169 7.88 -1.39 -6.37
C LEU A 169 6.55 -2.09 -6.65
N ALA A 170 6.58 -3.42 -6.79
CA ALA A 170 5.40 -4.25 -6.88
C ALA A 170 5.42 -5.27 -5.75
N VAL A 171 4.24 -5.62 -5.24
CA VAL A 171 4.05 -6.57 -4.14
C VAL A 171 3.24 -7.77 -4.62
N GLY A 172 3.53 -8.96 -4.09
CA GLY A 172 2.76 -10.19 -4.34
C GLY A 172 3.31 -11.35 -3.51
N ASP A 173 2.69 -12.52 -3.62
CA ASP A 173 3.21 -13.76 -3.03
C ASP A 173 3.59 -14.71 -4.18
N VAL A 174 4.85 -14.65 -4.60
CA VAL A 174 5.32 -15.22 -5.87
C VAL A 174 5.49 -16.73 -5.79
N ASP A 175 5.83 -17.25 -4.61
CA ASP A 175 6.02 -18.67 -4.36
C ASP A 175 4.87 -19.33 -3.60
N ASN A 176 3.87 -18.55 -3.20
CA ASN A 176 2.61 -18.97 -2.56
C ASN A 176 2.82 -19.55 -1.16
N ASP A 177 3.71 -18.96 -0.39
CA ASP A 177 4.01 -19.40 0.97
C ASP A 177 3.26 -18.61 2.06
N GLY A 178 2.64 -17.49 1.69
CA GLY A 178 1.77 -16.73 2.57
C GLY A 178 2.31 -15.45 3.14
N ASP A 179 3.39 -14.92 2.60
CA ASP A 179 3.84 -13.59 2.93
C ASP A 179 4.08 -12.71 1.69
N HIS A 180 4.39 -11.45 1.95
CA HIS A 180 4.55 -10.45 0.90
C HIS A 180 6.00 -10.44 0.39
N ASP A 181 6.15 -10.82 -0.88
CA ASP A 181 7.34 -10.58 -1.68
C ASP A 181 7.31 -9.21 -2.33
N LEU A 182 8.49 -8.65 -2.56
CA LEU A 182 8.66 -7.33 -3.15
C LEU A 182 9.57 -7.40 -4.36
N LEU A 183 9.08 -6.92 -5.50
CA LEU A 183 9.86 -6.73 -6.72
C LEU A 183 10.23 -5.25 -6.88
N ILE A 184 11.52 -4.97 -6.77
CA ILE A 184 12.09 -3.63 -6.90
C ILE A 184 12.77 -3.49 -8.26
N THR A 185 12.43 -2.43 -9.00
CA THR A 185 13.15 -2.03 -10.21
C THR A 185 13.99 -0.78 -9.95
N SER A 186 15.13 -0.69 -10.63
CA SER A 186 16.07 0.42 -10.43
C SER A 186 16.62 0.93 -11.75
N ASN A 187 16.82 2.23 -11.84
CA ASN A 187 17.53 2.80 -12.99
C ASN A 187 19.00 2.37 -12.97
N GLY A 188 19.49 1.82 -14.09
CA GLY A 188 20.90 1.42 -14.23
C GLY A 188 21.34 0.23 -13.36
N GLY A 189 20.40 -0.42 -12.67
CA GLY A 189 20.66 -1.58 -11.80
C GLY A 189 19.79 -2.80 -12.18
N PRO A 190 20.04 -3.96 -11.56
CA PRO A 190 19.20 -5.13 -11.73
C PRO A 190 17.83 -4.93 -11.05
N ALA A 191 16.82 -5.64 -11.54
CA ALA A 191 15.62 -5.89 -10.74
C ALA A 191 15.98 -6.82 -9.57
N ARG A 192 15.33 -6.62 -8.42
CA ARG A 192 15.55 -7.42 -7.20
C ARG A 192 14.20 -7.94 -6.73
N LEU A 193 14.12 -9.25 -6.56
CA LEU A 193 12.99 -9.91 -5.92
C LEU A 193 13.42 -10.23 -4.49
N LEU A 194 12.73 -9.66 -3.51
CA LEU A 194 12.90 -9.94 -2.10
C LEU A 194 11.80 -10.89 -1.71
N LEU A 195 12.17 -12.06 -1.18
CA LEU A 195 11.21 -13.02 -0.67
C LEU A 195 10.91 -12.73 0.78
N GLY A 196 9.63 -12.70 1.13
CA GLY A 196 9.20 -12.58 2.52
C GLY A 196 9.51 -13.87 3.30
N THR A 197 9.42 -13.76 4.63
CA THR A 197 9.55 -14.92 5.54
C THR A 197 8.65 -14.80 6.77
N ALA A 198 7.66 -13.90 6.75
CA ALA A 198 6.80 -13.63 7.90
C ALA A 198 5.86 -14.82 8.21
N SER A 199 5.49 -15.56 7.16
CA SER A 199 4.63 -16.74 7.24
C SER A 199 5.24 -17.90 8.05
N GLU A 200 6.55 -17.88 8.29
CA GLU A 200 7.23 -18.85 9.16
C GLU A 200 6.79 -18.76 10.63
N HIS A 201 6.22 -17.62 11.04
CA HIS A 201 5.96 -17.29 12.45
C HIS A 201 4.53 -16.83 12.74
N ARG A 202 3.78 -16.38 11.74
CA ARG A 202 2.42 -15.87 11.89
C ARG A 202 1.48 -16.47 10.85
N HIS A 203 0.19 -16.42 11.15
CA HIS A 203 -0.87 -16.94 10.31
C HIS A 203 -1.34 -15.90 9.31
N TRP A 204 -1.93 -16.37 8.21
CA TRP A 204 -2.41 -15.51 7.14
C TRP A 204 -3.65 -16.08 6.46
N ILE A 205 -4.33 -15.27 5.66
CA ILE A 205 -5.36 -15.74 4.74
C ILE A 205 -5.18 -15.09 3.37
N GLY A 206 -5.10 -15.94 2.35
CA GLY A 206 -5.03 -15.51 0.96
C GLY A 206 -6.36 -15.65 0.26
N LEU A 207 -6.71 -14.69 -0.60
CA LEU A 207 -7.98 -14.65 -1.30
C LEU A 207 -7.77 -14.34 -2.79
N THR A 208 -8.17 -15.29 -3.63
CA THR A 208 -8.29 -15.09 -5.08
C THR A 208 -9.75 -14.76 -5.37
N LEU A 209 -10.00 -13.53 -5.83
CA LEU A 209 -11.34 -13.09 -6.16
C LEU A 209 -11.66 -13.40 -7.63
N CYS A 210 -12.74 -14.14 -7.85
CA CYS A 210 -13.19 -14.62 -9.15
C CYS A 210 -14.53 -13.99 -9.54
N ASP A 211 -14.66 -13.58 -10.80
CA ASP A 211 -15.92 -13.09 -11.36
C ASP A 211 -16.98 -14.22 -11.43
N ARG A 212 -18.23 -13.88 -11.80
CA ARG A 212 -19.30 -14.89 -11.94
C ARG A 212 -18.98 -16.02 -12.92
N ALA A 213 -18.11 -15.78 -13.91
CA ALA A 213 -17.68 -16.78 -14.87
C ALA A 213 -16.50 -17.63 -14.37
N GLY A 214 -15.93 -17.30 -13.21
CA GLY A 214 -14.79 -18.00 -12.60
C GLY A 214 -13.43 -17.46 -13.03
N HIS A 215 -13.34 -16.28 -13.66
CA HIS A 215 -12.06 -15.67 -13.98
C HIS A 215 -11.50 -14.96 -12.74
N ALA A 216 -10.28 -15.35 -12.35
CA ALA A 216 -9.55 -14.72 -11.26
C ALA A 216 -9.05 -13.31 -11.61
N GLY A 217 -8.76 -12.51 -10.58
CA GLY A 217 -8.18 -11.18 -10.71
C GLY A 217 -9.22 -10.06 -10.76
N VAL A 218 -10.36 -10.23 -10.06
CA VAL A 218 -11.31 -9.13 -9.86
C VAL A 218 -10.64 -8.05 -9.02
N THR A 219 -10.51 -6.84 -9.58
CA THR A 219 -9.98 -5.66 -8.88
C THR A 219 -11.09 -4.75 -8.39
N GLN A 220 -10.77 -3.86 -7.46
CA GLN A 220 -11.63 -2.87 -6.82
C GLN A 220 -12.76 -3.46 -5.96
N ALA A 221 -12.72 -4.76 -5.66
CA ALA A 221 -13.56 -5.37 -4.64
C ALA A 221 -13.03 -5.02 -3.24
N LEU A 222 -13.93 -4.83 -2.30
CA LEU A 222 -13.62 -4.56 -0.90
C LEU A 222 -13.81 -5.83 -0.08
N VAL A 223 -12.74 -6.32 0.50
CA VAL A 223 -12.70 -7.50 1.38
C VAL A 223 -12.71 -7.03 2.82
N ARG A 224 -13.56 -7.63 3.65
CA ARG A 224 -13.57 -7.48 5.10
C ARG A 224 -13.35 -8.85 5.74
N ILE A 225 -12.33 -8.96 6.57
CA ILE A 225 -12.02 -10.15 7.35
C ILE A 225 -12.38 -9.86 8.80
N GLU A 226 -13.30 -10.63 9.35
CA GLU A 226 -13.72 -10.49 10.76
C GLU A 226 -12.86 -11.42 11.63
N GLN A 227 -12.14 -10.83 12.58
CA GLN A 227 -11.32 -11.49 13.57
C GLN A 227 -11.96 -11.36 14.98
N PRO A 228 -12.05 -12.44 15.76
CA PRO A 228 -12.53 -12.37 17.14
C PRO A 228 -11.64 -11.50 18.05
N PRO A 229 -12.20 -10.82 19.06
CA PRO A 229 -13.63 -10.76 19.37
C PRO A 229 -14.40 -9.82 18.43
N ASP A 230 -13.80 -8.73 17.93
CA ASP A 230 -14.50 -7.69 17.16
C ASP A 230 -13.58 -6.86 16.21
N ARG A 231 -12.41 -7.38 15.79
CA ARG A 231 -11.53 -6.66 14.84
C ARG A 231 -12.01 -6.94 13.41
N ILE A 232 -12.08 -5.91 12.58
CA ILE A 232 -12.43 -6.02 11.16
C ILE A 232 -11.27 -5.46 10.37
N LEU A 233 -10.61 -6.31 9.60
CA LEU A 233 -9.56 -5.89 8.68
C LEU A 233 -10.16 -5.67 7.31
N GLN A 234 -9.87 -4.53 6.71
CA GLN A 234 -10.35 -4.19 5.38
C GLN A 234 -9.18 -4.17 4.40
N ARG A 235 -9.39 -4.78 3.23
CA ARG A 235 -8.45 -4.68 2.09
C ARG A 235 -9.21 -4.49 0.80
N ARG A 236 -8.64 -3.70 -0.10
CA ARG A 236 -9.11 -3.62 -1.49
C ARG A 236 -8.29 -4.60 -2.32
N SER A 237 -8.93 -5.33 -3.23
CA SER A 237 -8.19 -6.03 -4.29
C SER A 237 -7.76 -5.01 -5.34
N HIS A 238 -6.48 -4.83 -5.61
CA HIS A 238 -6.02 -3.90 -6.65
C HIS A 238 -4.70 -4.34 -7.25
N THR A 239 -4.38 -3.78 -8.42
CA THR A 239 -3.06 -3.95 -9.06
C THR A 239 -2.40 -2.61 -9.32
N ASP A 240 -3.14 -1.51 -9.14
CA ASP A 240 -2.61 -0.15 -9.23
C ASP A 240 -1.91 0.22 -7.91
N GLY A 241 -1.34 1.42 -7.87
CA GLY A 241 -0.50 1.88 -6.76
C GLY A 241 0.99 1.91 -7.14
N SER A 242 1.81 2.46 -6.25
CA SER A 242 3.24 2.65 -6.42
C SER A 242 3.60 3.50 -7.66
N TYR A 243 4.82 3.34 -8.19
CA TYR A 243 5.35 4.10 -9.32
C TYR A 243 5.68 3.17 -10.49
N LEU A 244 4.98 3.33 -11.62
CA LEU A 244 5.19 2.56 -12.87
C LEU A 244 5.27 1.03 -12.65
N SER A 245 4.45 0.52 -11.74
CA SER A 245 4.45 -0.87 -11.31
C SER A 245 3.01 -1.40 -11.26
N ALA A 246 2.87 -2.72 -11.15
CA ALA A 246 1.58 -3.36 -10.89
C ALA A 246 1.78 -4.57 -9.97
N SER A 247 0.95 -4.68 -8.94
CA SER A 247 1.01 -5.71 -7.91
C SER A 247 0.09 -6.90 -8.23
N ASP A 248 0.26 -7.98 -7.48
CA ASP A 248 -0.64 -9.14 -7.51
C ASP A 248 -2.07 -8.75 -7.10
N PRO A 249 -3.12 -9.08 -7.88
CA PRO A 249 -4.50 -8.73 -7.52
C PRO A 249 -5.07 -9.51 -6.33
N ARG A 250 -4.40 -10.57 -5.87
CA ARG A 250 -4.86 -11.37 -4.72
C ARG A 250 -4.76 -10.55 -3.44
N VAL A 251 -5.73 -10.75 -2.55
CA VAL A 251 -5.70 -10.14 -1.22
C VAL A 251 -5.02 -11.12 -0.27
N LEU A 252 -3.99 -10.66 0.42
CA LEU A 252 -3.30 -11.40 1.48
C LEU A 252 -3.39 -10.56 2.75
N VAL A 253 -3.78 -11.20 3.86
CA VAL A 253 -3.95 -10.53 5.16
C VAL A 253 -3.35 -11.37 6.25
N GLY A 254 -2.52 -10.75 7.08
CA GLY A 254 -1.99 -11.30 8.30
C GLY A 254 -3.08 -11.51 9.35
N LEU A 255 -3.00 -12.64 10.02
CA LEU A 255 -3.87 -13.03 11.11
C LEU A 255 -3.13 -13.00 12.46
N GLY A 256 -1.86 -12.57 12.48
CA GLY A 256 -0.99 -12.63 13.63
C GLY A 256 -0.89 -14.05 14.18
N GLU A 257 -1.17 -14.23 15.46
CA GLU A 257 -1.14 -15.54 16.13
C GLU A 257 -2.46 -16.34 15.95
N MET A 258 -3.44 -15.83 15.19
CA MET A 258 -4.74 -16.46 15.06
C MET A 258 -4.76 -17.53 13.96
N ASP A 259 -4.92 -18.79 14.35
CA ASP A 259 -5.10 -19.94 13.43
C ASP A 259 -6.59 -20.32 13.19
N ALA A 260 -7.51 -19.58 13.80
CA ALA A 260 -8.93 -19.87 13.78
C ALA A 260 -9.56 -19.54 12.40
N PRO A 261 -10.60 -20.30 11.97
CA PRO A 261 -11.29 -19.99 10.73
C PRO A 261 -11.94 -18.60 10.73
N CYS A 262 -11.75 -17.86 9.64
CA CYS A 262 -12.25 -16.50 9.46
C CYS A 262 -13.63 -16.47 8.78
N ARG A 263 -14.36 -15.40 9.04
CA ARG A 263 -15.47 -14.96 8.19
C ARG A 263 -14.95 -13.86 7.27
N VAL A 264 -15.19 -14.02 5.98
CA VAL A 264 -14.79 -13.05 4.95
C VAL A 264 -16.01 -12.56 4.21
N ALA A 265 -16.20 -11.24 4.18
CA ALA A 265 -17.21 -10.57 3.38
C ALA A 265 -16.55 -9.82 2.23
N VAL A 266 -17.14 -9.90 1.04
CA VAL A 266 -16.66 -9.21 -0.17
C VAL A 266 -17.77 -8.30 -0.69
N THR A 267 -17.51 -7.01 -0.80
CA THR A 267 -18.30 -6.09 -1.63
C THR A 267 -17.67 -6.03 -3.02
N TRP A 268 -18.36 -6.57 -4.00
CA TRP A 268 -17.93 -6.63 -5.39
C TRP A 268 -17.97 -5.25 -6.07
N PRO A 269 -17.25 -5.03 -7.19
CA PRO A 269 -17.21 -3.73 -7.88
C PRO A 269 -18.59 -3.24 -8.36
N ASN A 270 -19.54 -4.14 -8.53
CA ASN A 270 -20.92 -3.82 -8.90
C ASN A 270 -21.81 -3.40 -7.70
N GLY A 271 -21.26 -3.41 -6.48
CA GLY A 271 -21.93 -3.08 -5.22
C GLY A 271 -22.64 -4.26 -4.53
N ALA A 272 -22.72 -5.44 -5.14
CA ALA A 272 -23.24 -6.63 -4.48
C ALA A 272 -22.30 -7.04 -3.33
N SER A 273 -22.85 -7.58 -2.24
CA SER A 273 -22.06 -8.05 -1.10
C SER A 273 -22.41 -9.48 -0.72
N GLU A 274 -21.39 -10.29 -0.49
CA GLU A 274 -21.49 -11.71 -0.15
C GLU A 274 -20.51 -12.07 0.97
N ALA A 275 -20.76 -13.16 1.69
CA ALA A 275 -19.87 -13.64 2.73
C ALA A 275 -19.67 -15.17 2.71
N TRP A 276 -18.50 -15.58 3.20
CA TRP A 276 -18.07 -16.96 3.39
C TRP A 276 -17.65 -17.14 4.84
N GLU A 277 -18.08 -18.26 5.43
CA GLU A 277 -17.83 -18.62 6.81
C GLU A 277 -16.82 -19.76 6.89
N GLY A 278 -16.01 -19.79 7.95
CA GLY A 278 -15.15 -20.93 8.24
C GLY A 278 -13.99 -21.12 7.26
N LEU A 279 -13.48 -20.03 6.69
CA LEU A 279 -12.29 -20.07 5.83
C LEU A 279 -11.05 -20.28 6.70
N ALA A 280 -10.33 -21.38 6.47
CA ALA A 280 -9.13 -21.71 7.25
C ALA A 280 -7.97 -20.74 6.97
N ALA A 281 -7.18 -20.44 7.98
CA ALA A 281 -5.89 -19.77 7.85
C ALA A 281 -4.87 -20.61 7.03
N ASP A 282 -3.77 -19.97 6.67
CA ASP A 282 -2.56 -20.52 6.04
C ASP A 282 -2.81 -21.16 4.67
N ARG A 283 -3.67 -20.50 3.88
CA ARG A 283 -3.92 -20.87 2.49
C ARG A 283 -4.66 -19.79 1.73
N TYR A 284 -4.58 -19.94 0.41
CA TYR A 284 -5.47 -19.29 -0.53
C TYR A 284 -6.86 -19.94 -0.59
N HIS A 285 -7.88 -19.10 -0.72
CA HIS A 285 -9.25 -19.46 -1.06
C HIS A 285 -9.70 -18.76 -2.33
N ASP A 286 -10.33 -19.50 -3.23
CA ASP A 286 -10.97 -18.92 -4.41
C ASP A 286 -12.41 -18.53 -4.07
N LEU A 287 -12.68 -17.22 -4.02
CA LEU A 287 -14.02 -16.69 -3.76
C LEU A 287 -14.65 -16.25 -5.07
N GLN A 288 -15.71 -16.95 -5.50
CA GLN A 288 -16.40 -16.66 -6.75
C GLN A 288 -17.69 -15.87 -6.51
N GLU A 289 -17.86 -14.74 -7.20
CA GLU A 289 -19.08 -13.94 -7.16
C GLU A 289 -20.32 -14.80 -7.48
N GLY A 290 -21.34 -14.73 -6.62
CA GLY A 290 -22.59 -15.49 -6.74
C GLY A 290 -22.62 -16.81 -5.98
N THR A 291 -21.52 -17.18 -5.31
CA THR A 291 -21.42 -18.45 -4.56
C THR A 291 -21.48 -18.27 -3.04
N GLY A 292 -21.26 -17.04 -2.55
CA GLY A 292 -21.33 -16.70 -1.12
C GLY A 292 -22.77 -16.48 -0.64
N THR A 293 -22.92 -16.28 0.67
CA THR A 293 -24.21 -15.89 1.26
C THR A 293 -24.41 -14.39 1.08
N VAL A 294 -25.54 -13.97 0.51
CA VAL A 294 -25.83 -12.53 0.31
C VAL A 294 -25.86 -11.78 1.65
N VAL A 295 -25.13 -10.67 1.72
CA VAL A 295 -25.10 -9.75 2.85
C VAL A 295 -25.86 -8.48 2.48
N THR A 296 -26.99 -8.24 3.13
CA THR A 296 -27.67 -6.94 3.08
C THR A 296 -27.02 -5.99 4.07
N ARG A 297 -26.55 -4.84 3.58
CA ARG A 297 -26.19 -3.68 4.41
C ARG A 297 -27.39 -3.20 5.22
#